data_AF-A0A956U2G5-F1
#
_entry.id   AF-A0A956U2G5-F1
#
_cell.length_a   1.000
_cell.length_b   1.000
_cell.length_c   1.000
_cell.angle_alpha   90.00
_cell.angle_beta   90.00
_cell.angle_gamma   90.00
#
_symmetry.space_group_name_H-M   'P 1'
#
loop_
_entity.id
_entity.type
_entity.pdbx_description
1 polymer ?
#
loop_
_entity_poly.entity_id
_entity_poly.type
_entity_poly.pdbx_seq_one_letter_code
_entity_poly.pdbx_strand_id
1 'polypeptide(L)'
;MDELEMELLKQMCTGGAGQGNTNTEKLTRKLIESNPDLDHRETKIKVVETLKDLRDKGHIQIITINWELGDEFLYICTNIIE
;
A
#
# COMPACT_ATOMS: atom_id res chain seq x y z
N MET A 1 7.25 -10.55 7.69
CA MET A 1 6.72 -9.64 6.67
C MET A 1 6.41 -10.51 5.46
N ASP A 2 5.16 -10.54 5.02
CA ASP A 2 4.75 -11.42 3.91
C ASP A 2 5.14 -10.83 2.53
N GLU A 3 4.93 -11.60 1.47
CA GLU A 3 5.33 -11.21 0.11
C GLU A 3 4.58 -9.96 -0.38
N LEU A 4 3.30 -9.82 -0.01
CA LEU A 4 2.46 -8.68 -0.35
C LEU A 4 2.89 -7.42 0.43
N GLU A 5 3.18 -7.53 1.72
CA GLU A 5 3.73 -6.47 2.56
C GLU A 5 5.04 -5.93 1.98
N MET A 6 5.95 -6.82 1.59
CA MET A 6 7.22 -6.44 0.96
C MET A 6 7.03 -5.72 -0.37
N GLU A 7 6.13 -6.23 -1.21
CA GLU A 7 5.86 -5.64 -2.51
C GLU A 7 5.21 -4.26 -2.40
N LEU A 8 4.25 -4.10 -1.49
CA LEU A 8 3.63 -2.81 -1.18
C LEU A 8 4.66 -1.80 -0.65
N LEU A 9 5.50 -2.20 0.31
CA LEU A 9 6.57 -1.32 0.82
C LEU A 9 7.57 -0.94 -0.27
N LYS A 10 7.95 -1.87 -1.18
CA LYS A 10 8.79 -1.55 -2.32
C LYS A 10 8.13 -0.52 -3.23
N GLN A 11 6.88 -0.75 -3.64
CA GLN A 11 6.14 0.18 -4.49
C GLN A 11 5.96 1.56 -3.85
N MET A 12 5.84 1.62 -2.52
CA MET A 12 5.55 2.83 -1.76
C MET A 12 6.78 3.62 -1.30
N CYS A 13 7.90 2.95 -0.98
CA CYS A 13 9.00 3.54 -0.23
C CYS A 13 10.34 3.62 -0.99
N THR A 14 10.46 3.06 -2.20
CA THR A 14 11.76 3.00 -2.93
C THR A 14 12.04 4.19 -3.86
N GLY A 15 11.23 5.26 -3.82
CA GLY A 15 11.31 6.40 -4.76
C GLY A 15 12.04 7.67 -4.30
N GLY A 16 12.57 7.71 -3.06
CA GLY A 16 13.21 8.90 -2.50
C GLY A 16 12.21 9.89 -1.88
N ALA A 17 12.46 10.23 -0.61
CA ALA A 17 11.51 10.81 0.36
C ALA A 17 10.34 9.85 0.63
N GLY A 18 10.45 9.04 1.69
CA GLY A 18 9.44 8.05 2.10
C GLY A 18 8.13 8.69 2.57
N GLN A 19 7.45 9.41 1.69
CA GLN A 19 6.18 10.06 1.88
C GLN A 19 5.43 10.09 0.54
N GLY A 20 4.15 9.71 0.54
CA GLY A 20 3.38 9.62 -0.69
C GLY A 20 1.89 9.52 -0.45
N ASN A 21 1.12 9.56 -1.55
CA ASN A 21 -0.28 9.18 -1.53
C ASN A 21 -0.45 7.81 -2.20
N THR A 22 -0.93 6.85 -1.41
CA THR A 22 -1.32 5.55 -1.92
C THR A 22 -2.78 5.64 -2.35
N ASN A 23 -2.99 5.58 -3.67
CA ASN A 23 -4.30 5.29 -4.21
C ASN A 23 -4.43 3.76 -4.29
N THR A 24 -5.29 3.20 -3.45
CA THR A 24 -5.47 1.74 -3.32
C THR A 24 -5.87 1.08 -4.65
N GLU A 25 -6.62 1.79 -5.50
CA GLU A 25 -6.98 1.33 -6.83
C GLU A 25 -5.76 1.20 -7.74
N LYS A 26 -4.84 2.17 -7.70
CA LYS A 26 -3.59 2.11 -8.48
C LYS A 26 -2.67 0.97 -8.02
N LEU A 27 -2.56 0.76 -6.70
CA LEU A 27 -1.78 -0.36 -6.16
C LEU A 27 -2.40 -1.71 -6.52
N THR A 28 -3.73 -1.82 -6.38
CA THR A 28 -4.48 -3.02 -6.75
C THR A 28 -4.26 -3.37 -8.23
N ARG A 29 -4.34 -2.37 -9.13
CA ARG A 29 -4.10 -2.59 -10.56
C ARG A 29 -2.67 -3.06 -10.85
N LYS A 30 -1.66 -2.44 -10.26
CA LYS A 30 -0.26 -2.87 -10.44
C LYS A 30 -0.01 -4.31 -10.01
N LEU A 31 -0.64 -4.74 -8.92
CA LEU A 31 -0.55 -6.13 -8.45
C LEU A 31 -1.21 -7.10 -9.43
N ILE A 32 -2.39 -6.75 -9.97
CA ILE A 32 -3.09 -7.56 -10.98
C ILE A 32 -2.35 -7.56 -12.32
N GLU A 33 -1.76 -6.44 -12.73
CA GLU A 33 -0.91 -6.38 -13.95
C GLU A 33 0.27 -7.35 -13.85
N SER A 34 0.80 -7.56 -12.65
CA SER A 34 1.89 -8.50 -12.38
C SER A 34 1.40 -9.93 -12.13
N ASN A 35 0.12 -10.11 -11.80
CA ASN A 35 -0.51 -11.40 -11.53
C ASN A 35 -1.98 -11.39 -12.01
N PRO A 36 -2.23 -11.64 -13.31
CA PRO A 36 -3.53 -11.41 -13.95
C PRO A 36 -4.68 -12.28 -13.43
N ASP A 37 -4.35 -13.39 -12.75
CA ASP A 37 -5.32 -14.34 -12.20
C ASP A 37 -5.96 -13.85 -10.90
N LEU A 38 -5.47 -12.74 -10.34
CA LEU A 38 -5.99 -12.17 -9.11
C LEU A 38 -7.35 -11.49 -9.33
N ASP A 39 -8.34 -11.83 -8.49
CA ASP A 39 -9.61 -11.11 -8.47
C ASP A 39 -9.41 -9.67 -7.98
N HIS A 40 -9.95 -8.71 -8.72
CA HIS A 40 -9.73 -7.29 -8.43
C HIS A 40 -10.31 -6.88 -7.08
N ARG A 41 -11.49 -7.37 -6.72
CA ARG A 41 -12.18 -6.97 -5.50
C ARG A 41 -11.50 -7.56 -4.27
N GLU A 42 -11.18 -8.84 -4.30
CA GLU A 42 -10.46 -9.51 -3.22
C GLU A 42 -9.05 -8.92 -3.04
N THR A 43 -8.36 -8.61 -4.13
CA THR A 43 -7.03 -7.97 -4.09
C THR A 43 -7.11 -6.59 -3.46
N LYS A 44 -8.12 -5.79 -3.80
CA LYS A 44 -8.30 -4.46 -3.18
C LYS A 44 -8.51 -4.55 -1.66
N ILE A 45 -9.33 -5.50 -1.21
CA ILE A 45 -9.58 -5.73 0.22
C ILE A 45 -8.26 -6.08 0.92
N LYS A 46 -7.50 -7.03 0.35
CA LYS A 46 -6.18 -7.43 0.89
C LYS A 46 -5.21 -6.25 0.95
N VAL A 47 -5.12 -5.43 -0.09
CA VAL A 47 -4.26 -4.22 -0.10
C VAL A 47 -4.63 -3.28 1.05
N VAL A 48 -5.91 -3.01 1.28
CA VAL A 48 -6.36 -2.13 2.37
C VAL A 48 -6.04 -2.74 3.73
N GLU A 49 -6.25 -4.03 3.92
CA GLU A 49 -5.94 -4.74 5.16
C GLU A 49 -4.43 -4.74 5.44
N THR A 50 -3.61 -5.03 4.44
CA THR A 50 -2.15 -5.02 4.55
C THR A 50 -1.61 -3.62 4.85
N LEU A 51 -2.18 -2.56 4.26
CA LEU A 51 -1.79 -1.18 4.60
C LEU A 51 -2.10 -0.83 6.06
N LYS A 52 -3.23 -1.29 6.59
CA LYS A 52 -3.57 -1.10 8.02
C LYS A 52 -2.60 -1.87 8.92
N ASP A 53 -2.27 -3.10 8.55
CA ASP A 53 -1.32 -3.91 9.30
C ASP A 53 0.10 -3.33 9.26
N LEU A 54 0.58 -2.84 8.11
CA LEU A 54 1.85 -2.11 7.99
C LEU A 54 1.88 -0.85 8.87
N ARG A 55 0.74 -0.17 9.02
CA ARG A 55 0.60 0.95 9.97
C ARG A 55 0.69 0.46 11.41
N ASP A 56 -0.03 -0.59 11.76
CA ASP A 56 -0.08 -1.11 13.13
C ASP A 56 1.28 -1.68 13.57
N LYS A 57 2.06 -2.22 12.63
CA LYS A 57 3.46 -2.64 12.82
C LYS A 57 4.45 -1.47 12.83
N GLY A 58 4.01 -0.24 12.52
CA GLY A 58 4.85 0.95 12.52
C GLY A 58 5.85 1.01 11.36
N HIS A 59 5.57 0.33 10.23
CA HIS A 59 6.36 0.44 9.00
C HIS A 59 5.96 1.66 8.15
N ILE A 60 4.69 2.05 8.25
CA ILE A 60 4.16 3.28 7.68
C ILE A 60 3.33 4.05 8.71
N GLN A 61 3.23 5.36 8.55
CA GLN A 61 2.29 6.18 9.30
C GLN A 61 1.23 6.72 8.34
N ILE A 62 -0.03 6.37 8.55
CA ILE A 62 -1.16 6.89 7.74
C ILE A 62 -1.60 8.25 8.33
N ILE A 63 -1.50 9.31 7.52
CA ILE A 63 -1.78 10.70 7.91
C ILE A 63 -3.25 11.05 7.72
N THR A 64 -3.90 10.51 6.68
CA THR A 64 -5.32 10.77 6.36
C THR A 64 -5.86 9.68 5.44
N ILE A 65 -7.14 9.35 5.59
CA ILE A 65 -7.92 8.51 4.67
C ILE A 65 -8.90 9.44 3.96
N ASN A 66 -8.73 9.67 2.66
CA ASN A 66 -9.70 10.43 1.88
C ASN A 66 -10.74 9.49 1.26
N TRP A 67 -11.95 9.50 1.82
CA TRP A 67 -13.05 8.64 1.40
C TRP A 67 -13.69 9.12 0.09
N GLU A 68 -13.59 10.42 -0.23
CA GLU A 68 -14.19 11.00 -1.44
C GLU A 68 -13.45 10.57 -2.73
N LEU A 69 -12.20 10.11 -2.62
CA LEU A 69 -11.36 9.69 -3.75
C LEU A 69 -11.14 8.17 -3.83
N GLY A 70 -11.82 7.39 -2.97
CA GLY A 70 -11.80 5.92 -3.00
C GLY A 70 -10.63 5.28 -2.26
N ASP A 71 -10.55 5.52 -0.95
CA ASP A 71 -9.51 5.01 -0.04
C ASP A 71 -8.10 5.45 -0.46
N GLU A 72 -7.87 6.76 -0.46
CA GLU A 72 -6.51 7.31 -0.57
C GLU A 72 -5.87 7.45 0.81
N PHE A 73 -4.67 6.88 0.94
CA PHE A 73 -3.87 6.95 2.15
C PHE A 73 -2.68 7.88 1.93
N LEU A 74 -2.63 8.98 2.67
CA LEU A 74 -1.39 9.73 2.82
C LEU A 74 -0.50 8.97 3.81
N TYR A 75 0.72 8.62 3.43
CA TYR A 75 1.60 7.82 4.27
C TYR A 75 3.02 8.37 4.34
N ILE A 76 3.70 8.07 5.44
CA ILE A 76 5.15 8.25 5.62
C ILE A 76 5.75 6.88 5.93
N CYS A 77 6.79 6.46 5.21
CA CYS A 77 7.58 5.28 5.52
C CYS A 77 8.50 5.59 6.70
N THR A 78 8.35 4.86 7.79
CA THR A 78 9.05 5.11 9.05
C THR A 78 10.28 4.22 9.21
N ASN A 79 10.28 3.03 8.58
CA ASN A 79 11.41 2.11 8.53
C ASN A 79 11.71 1.77 7.07
N ILE A 80 12.62 2.52 6.45
CA ILE A 80 13.18 2.15 5.14
C ILE A 80 14.08 0.95 5.40
N ILE A 81 13.66 -0.23 4.94
CA ILE A 81 14.54 -1.40 4.89
C ILE A 81 15.61 -1.06 3.84
N GLU A 82 16.83 -0.78 4.31
CA GLU A 82 18.04 -0.73 3.46
C GLU A 82 18.36 -2.11 2.87
#